data_AF-A0A939RVA2-F1
#
_entry.id   AF-A0A939RVA2-F1
#
_cell.length_a   1.000
_cell.length_b   1.000
_cell.length_c   1.000
_cell.angle_alpha   90.00
_cell.angle_beta   90.00
_cell.angle_gamma   90.00
#
_symmetry.space_group_name_H-M   'P 1'
#
loop_
_entity.id
_entity.type
_entity.pdbx_description
1 polymer ?
#
loop_
_entity_poly.entity_id
_entity_poly.type
_entity_poly.pdbx_seq_one_letter_code
_entity_poly.pdbx_strand_id
1 'polypeptide(L)'
;MPGPERDEQKRKIIPTVSEVLEDGTIIELIYRPEIRITSLVLFNAGRWTLQGHVDVSERYRLVPFSPNNNLIKNEVVLLPSEPRMYGSEQQLVSEIADFIHRYADLSPSFEQVACYYVLLTWLYDAFNDLPYLRLRGDFGTGKTRMLLTIGSLCYKPFFASGASTVSPIFHTLDAFRGTLIFDEADFRFSDERSEIVKILNNGNVRGMPVLRTMMNQQREFNPQAFHVFGPKIVATRGLYEDRGLESRFITEETGARPLRDDVPINLPETFKEEARELRNKLLLYRFHRRHEVKLDATLADPKLEPRLNQIMLPLLSVIGNPELRAALRNAAHNAQASIVAERGLLMEAQVLEVLAELMITTDRPIVPVADVTMGLIERYGAEYERPITNRWIGSVLRKKLNLQTYKSHGVYVIPMNERQKVEVLCGRYGVNIITDVSAAEGGVGTKGTL
;
A
#
# COMPACT_ATOMS: atom_id res chain seq x y z
N MET A 1 44.27 -5.31 -50.02
CA MET A 1 42.90 -5.43 -49.52
C MET A 1 42.97 -5.48 -48.00
N PRO A 2 42.39 -4.51 -47.28
CA PRO A 2 42.22 -4.64 -45.83
C PRO A 2 41.20 -5.76 -45.59
N GLY A 3 41.54 -6.72 -44.73
CA GLY A 3 40.61 -7.77 -44.33
C GLY A 3 39.42 -7.21 -43.55
N PRO A 4 38.30 -7.94 -43.47
CA PRO A 4 37.14 -7.48 -42.73
C PRO A 4 37.52 -7.36 -41.25
N GLU A 5 37.41 -6.14 -40.71
CA GLU A 5 37.42 -5.91 -39.26
C GLU A 5 36.31 -6.79 -38.66
N ARG A 6 36.71 -7.84 -37.94
CA ARG A 6 35.79 -8.53 -37.04
C ARG A 6 35.47 -7.53 -35.95
N ASP A 7 34.31 -6.90 -36.07
CA ASP A 7 33.68 -6.12 -35.02
C ASP A 7 33.50 -7.05 -33.81
N GLU A 8 34.48 -7.09 -32.90
CA GLU A 8 34.36 -7.77 -31.62
C GLU A 8 33.24 -7.05 -30.86
N GLN A 9 32.02 -7.59 -30.93
CA GLN A 9 30.87 -7.07 -30.20
C GLN A 9 31.20 -7.08 -28.70
N LYS A 10 31.64 -5.93 -28.18
CA LYS A 10 31.95 -5.75 -26.75
C LYS A 10 30.74 -6.16 -25.92
N ARG A 11 30.93 -7.09 -24.99
CA ARG A 11 29.92 -7.50 -24.00
C ARG A 11 29.32 -6.27 -23.33
N LYS A 12 27.99 -6.16 -23.34
CA LYS A 12 27.26 -5.10 -22.63
C LYS A 12 27.32 -5.39 -21.13
N ILE A 13 27.94 -4.48 -20.38
CA ILE A 13 28.05 -4.54 -18.92
C ILE A 13 26.84 -3.85 -18.30
N ILE A 14 26.14 -4.55 -17.41
CA ILE A 14 24.90 -4.08 -16.77
C ILE A 14 25.09 -4.07 -15.25
N PRO A 15 25.18 -2.88 -14.62
CA PRO A 15 25.09 -2.75 -13.17
C PRO A 15 23.77 -3.35 -12.68
N THR A 16 23.85 -4.32 -11.77
CA THR A 16 22.71 -5.13 -11.34
C THR A 16 22.55 -5.07 -9.83
N VAL A 17 21.31 -4.85 -9.39
CA VAL A 17 20.94 -4.87 -7.96
C VAL A 17 20.28 -6.19 -7.56
N SER A 18 19.50 -6.78 -8.46
CA SER A 18 18.77 -8.03 -8.28
C SER A 18 18.32 -8.52 -9.66
N GLU A 19 18.28 -9.83 -9.87
CA GLU A 19 17.78 -10.46 -11.10
C GLU A 19 17.31 -11.89 -10.79
N VAL A 20 16.33 -12.39 -11.52
CA VAL A 20 15.95 -13.81 -11.50
C VAL A 20 16.14 -14.37 -12.91
N LEU A 21 17.14 -15.23 -13.08
CA LEU A 21 17.46 -15.82 -14.38
C LEU A 21 16.43 -16.89 -14.78
N GLU A 22 16.43 -17.25 -16.07
CA GLU A 22 15.51 -18.26 -16.64
C GLU A 22 15.65 -19.65 -15.98
N ASP A 23 16.85 -19.99 -15.50
CA ASP A 23 17.12 -21.24 -14.78
C ASP A 23 16.68 -21.22 -13.31
N GLY A 24 16.07 -20.12 -12.86
CA GLY A 24 15.64 -19.91 -11.48
C GLY A 24 16.73 -19.37 -10.55
N THR A 25 17.95 -19.11 -11.04
CA THR A 25 19.01 -18.49 -10.23
C THR A 25 18.57 -17.10 -9.78
N ILE A 26 18.59 -16.85 -8.47
CA ILE A 26 18.35 -15.51 -7.90
C ILE A 26 19.68 -14.82 -7.68
N ILE A 27 19.81 -13.60 -8.18
CA ILE A 27 20.99 -12.75 -8.04
C ILE A 27 20.63 -11.59 -7.13
N GLU A 28 21.47 -11.29 -6.14
CA GLU A 28 21.29 -10.16 -5.23
C GLU A 28 22.58 -9.39 -4.97
N LEU A 29 22.51 -8.06 -5.02
CA LEU A 29 23.61 -7.18 -4.65
C LEU A 29 23.77 -7.11 -3.12
N ILE A 30 25.00 -7.30 -2.66
CA ILE A 30 25.44 -7.08 -1.28
C ILE A 30 26.51 -5.98 -1.19
N TYR A 31 26.70 -5.42 0.00
CA TYR A 31 27.77 -4.48 0.32
C TYR A 31 28.41 -4.78 1.67
N ARG A 32 29.73 -4.99 1.69
CA ARG A 32 30.54 -5.21 2.89
C ARG A 32 31.27 -3.91 3.26
N PRO A 33 30.76 -3.10 4.20
CA PRO A 33 31.32 -1.79 4.51
C PRO A 33 32.71 -1.83 5.14
N GLU A 34 33.08 -2.93 5.83
CA GLU A 34 34.39 -3.10 6.49
C GLU A 34 35.53 -3.04 5.48
N ILE A 35 35.31 -3.67 4.33
CA ILE A 35 36.30 -3.78 3.23
C ILE A 35 35.91 -2.94 2.01
N ARG A 36 34.76 -2.26 2.06
CA ARG A 36 34.18 -1.42 0.99
C ARG A 36 34.07 -2.14 -0.36
N ILE A 37 33.52 -3.36 -0.34
CA ILE A 37 33.32 -4.18 -1.55
C ILE A 37 31.85 -4.46 -1.76
N THR A 38 31.40 -4.33 -3.00
CA THR A 38 30.12 -4.84 -3.48
C THR A 38 30.33 -6.17 -4.23
N SER A 39 29.36 -7.06 -4.15
CA SER A 39 29.39 -8.36 -4.85
C SER A 39 27.98 -8.79 -5.19
N LEU A 40 27.88 -9.72 -6.14
CA LEU A 40 26.63 -10.41 -6.45
C LEU A 40 26.62 -11.74 -5.69
N VAL A 41 25.55 -11.99 -4.95
CA VAL A 41 25.23 -13.31 -4.41
C VAL A 41 24.34 -14.01 -5.43
N LEU A 42 24.73 -15.19 -5.87
CA LEU A 42 23.90 -16.04 -6.71
C LEU A 42 23.40 -17.20 -5.87
N PHE A 43 22.09 -17.44 -5.86
CA PHE A 43 21.48 -18.61 -5.24
C PHE A 43 20.83 -19.51 -6.29
N ASN A 44 21.26 -20.77 -6.33
CA ASN A 44 20.68 -21.80 -7.18
C ASN A 44 20.78 -23.16 -6.47
N ALA A 45 19.74 -23.99 -6.59
CA ALA A 45 19.68 -25.35 -6.07
C ALA A 45 20.12 -25.48 -4.58
N GLY A 46 19.67 -24.54 -3.73
CA GLY A 46 19.95 -24.56 -2.29
C GLY A 46 21.35 -24.08 -1.88
N ARG A 47 22.16 -23.59 -2.82
CA ARG A 47 23.51 -23.08 -2.56
C ARG A 47 23.63 -21.64 -3.02
N TRP A 48 24.37 -20.83 -2.27
CA TRP A 48 24.75 -19.49 -2.68
C TRP A 48 26.26 -19.35 -2.90
N THR A 49 26.65 -18.47 -3.83
CA THR A 49 28.05 -18.13 -4.11
C THR A 49 28.20 -16.62 -4.27
N LEU A 50 29.40 -16.10 -3.99
CA LEU A 50 29.76 -14.70 -4.22
C LEU A 50 30.55 -14.55 -5.51
N GLN A 51 30.12 -13.63 -6.37
CA GLN A 51 30.80 -13.35 -7.63
C GLN A 51 30.93 -11.85 -7.86
N GLY A 52 32.05 -11.46 -8.48
CA GLY A 52 32.28 -10.08 -8.94
C GLY A 52 31.58 -9.74 -10.25
N HIS A 53 31.09 -10.74 -10.99
CA HIS A 53 30.30 -10.59 -12.20
C HIS A 53 29.59 -11.91 -12.52
N VAL A 54 28.56 -11.86 -13.37
CA VAL A 54 27.86 -13.05 -13.91
C VAL A 54 27.74 -12.89 -15.42
N ASP A 55 28.25 -13.85 -16.17
CA ASP A 55 28.07 -13.92 -17.63
C ASP A 55 26.75 -14.64 -17.93
N VAL A 56 25.71 -13.89 -18.34
CA VAL A 56 24.38 -14.45 -18.67
C VAL A 56 24.34 -14.97 -20.10
N SER A 57 25.08 -14.33 -21.01
CA SER A 57 25.25 -14.78 -22.39
C SER A 57 26.56 -14.24 -22.94
N GLU A 58 26.90 -14.60 -24.18
CA GLU A 58 28.04 -14.00 -24.90
C GLU A 58 27.96 -12.48 -25.05
N ARG A 59 26.75 -11.88 -24.89
CA ARG A 59 26.49 -10.45 -25.07
C ARG A 59 26.27 -9.68 -23.78
N TYR A 60 25.89 -10.33 -22.69
CA TYR A 60 25.47 -9.65 -21.45
C TYR A 60 26.26 -10.13 -20.23
N ARG A 61 26.85 -9.17 -19.51
CA ARG A 61 27.54 -9.40 -18.24
C ARG A 61 26.90 -8.53 -17.15
N LEU A 62 26.44 -9.18 -16.09
CA LEU A 62 25.96 -8.51 -14.89
C LEU A 62 27.14 -8.22 -13.97
N VAL A 63 27.18 -7.01 -13.42
CA VAL A 63 28.20 -6.59 -12.45
C VAL A 63 27.54 -5.93 -11.26
N PRO A 64 28.10 -6.01 -10.04
CA PRO A 64 27.60 -5.24 -8.93
C PRO A 64 27.79 -3.75 -9.19
N PHE A 65 26.93 -2.91 -8.60
CA PHE A 65 27.18 -1.48 -8.54
C PHE A 65 28.52 -1.21 -7.84
N SER A 66 29.24 -0.17 -8.27
CA SER A 66 30.50 0.22 -7.62
C SER A 66 30.29 0.49 -6.12
N PRO A 67 31.21 0.08 -5.23
CA PRO A 67 31.15 0.46 -3.81
C PRO A 67 31.26 1.99 -3.61
N ASN A 68 31.77 2.73 -4.61
CA ASN A 68 31.80 4.19 -4.63
C ASN A 68 30.52 4.83 -5.20
N ASN A 69 29.51 4.03 -5.55
CA ASN A 69 28.21 4.58 -5.94
C ASN A 69 27.68 5.47 -4.80
N ASN A 70 27.24 6.68 -5.14
CA ASN A 70 26.88 7.69 -4.15
C ASN A 70 25.72 7.26 -3.23
N LEU A 71 24.81 6.42 -3.73
CA LEU A 71 23.67 5.94 -2.94
C LEU A 71 24.07 4.82 -1.97
N ILE A 72 25.06 4.00 -2.32
CA ILE A 72 25.58 2.92 -1.47
C ILE A 72 26.55 3.49 -0.43
N LYS A 73 27.54 4.28 -0.87
CA LYS A 73 28.61 4.81 -0.02
C LYS A 73 28.08 5.68 1.13
N ASN A 74 27.02 6.45 0.88
CA ASN A 74 26.43 7.34 1.88
C ASN A 74 25.23 6.71 2.62
N GLU A 75 25.07 5.39 2.54
CA GLU A 75 24.00 4.64 3.24
C GLU A 75 22.59 5.15 2.91
N VAL A 76 22.42 5.70 1.71
CA VAL A 76 21.11 6.16 1.22
C VAL A 76 20.25 4.96 0.85
N VAL A 77 20.85 3.95 0.23
CA VAL A 77 20.26 2.61 0.06
C VAL A 77 21.00 1.64 0.97
N LEU A 78 20.26 0.95 1.83
CA LEU A 78 20.85 -0.06 2.71
C LEU A 78 20.84 -1.44 2.04
N LEU A 79 21.93 -2.17 2.19
CA LEU A 79 22.09 -3.51 1.61
C LEU A 79 22.45 -4.52 2.71
N PRO A 80 22.15 -5.82 2.50
CA PRO A 80 22.79 -6.88 3.25
C PRO A 80 24.29 -6.95 2.93
N SER A 81 25.11 -7.47 3.85
CA SER A 81 26.54 -7.69 3.68
C SER A 81 26.88 -9.14 3.32
N GLU A 82 26.00 -10.09 3.62
CA GLU A 82 26.12 -11.51 3.26
C GLU A 82 24.81 -12.27 3.54
N PRO A 83 24.57 -13.44 2.94
CA PRO A 83 23.50 -14.33 3.38
C PRO A 83 23.85 -14.96 4.73
N ARG A 84 22.91 -14.98 5.67
CA ARG A 84 23.10 -15.60 6.99
C ARG A 84 21.94 -16.52 7.37
N MET A 85 22.26 -17.58 8.11
CA MET A 85 21.27 -18.53 8.64
C MET A 85 20.29 -17.80 9.57
N TYR A 86 18.99 -18.05 9.36
CA TYR A 86 17.90 -17.43 10.11
C TYR A 86 17.11 -18.42 10.97
N GLY A 87 17.52 -19.70 10.99
CA GLY A 87 16.76 -20.75 11.67
C GLY A 87 15.43 -21.05 10.98
N SER A 88 14.33 -20.98 11.72
CA SER A 88 12.96 -21.12 11.20
C SER A 88 12.33 -19.77 10.83
N GLU A 89 11.26 -19.78 10.03
CA GLU A 89 10.49 -18.57 9.70
C GLU A 89 9.94 -17.91 10.98
N GLN A 90 9.50 -18.71 11.96
CA GLN A 90 9.00 -18.24 13.26
C GLN A 90 10.11 -17.55 14.07
N GLN A 91 11.32 -18.09 14.09
CA GLN A 91 12.46 -17.47 14.76
C GLN A 91 12.81 -16.14 14.10
N LEU A 92 12.88 -16.09 12.76
CA LEU A 92 13.15 -14.85 12.04
C LEU A 92 12.09 -13.77 12.34
N VAL A 93 10.81 -14.14 12.36
CA VAL A 93 9.72 -13.22 12.71
C VAL A 93 9.86 -12.73 14.17
N SER A 94 10.20 -13.62 15.10
CA SER A 94 10.44 -13.24 16.50
C SER A 94 11.59 -12.24 16.63
N GLU A 95 12.71 -12.46 15.95
CA GLU A 95 13.84 -11.54 16.00
C GLU A 95 13.51 -10.16 15.37
N ILE A 96 12.70 -10.15 14.31
CA ILE A 96 12.18 -8.91 13.70
C ILE A 96 11.26 -8.19 14.69
N ALA A 97 10.36 -8.93 15.34
CA ALA A 97 9.45 -8.39 16.35
C ALA A 97 10.24 -7.80 17.52
N ASP A 98 11.22 -8.52 18.06
CA ASP A 98 12.07 -8.06 19.15
C ASP A 98 12.83 -6.77 18.79
N PHE A 99 13.34 -6.68 17.55
CA PHE A 99 13.99 -5.48 17.06
C PHE A 99 13.02 -4.30 16.92
N ILE A 100 11.85 -4.52 16.31
CA ILE A 100 10.85 -3.47 16.14
C ILE A 100 10.35 -3.00 17.49
N HIS A 101 9.99 -3.94 18.38
CA HIS A 101 9.50 -3.67 19.72
C HIS A 101 10.48 -2.80 20.50
N ARG A 102 11.78 -3.14 20.46
CA ARG A 102 12.79 -2.40 21.22
C ARG A 102 12.95 -0.95 20.78
N TYR A 103 12.72 -0.63 19.51
CA TYR A 103 13.02 0.69 18.96
C TYR A 103 11.81 1.49 18.48
N ALA A 104 10.61 0.91 18.46
CA ALA A 104 9.39 1.54 18.00
C ALA A 104 8.20 1.22 18.91
N ASP A 105 7.40 2.24 19.22
CA ASP A 105 6.21 2.10 20.03
C ASP A 105 4.96 1.94 19.14
N LEU A 106 4.60 0.70 18.83
CA LEU A 106 3.49 0.35 17.94
C LEU A 106 2.39 -0.41 18.68
N SER A 107 1.13 -0.26 18.26
CA SER A 107 0.04 -1.13 18.72
C SER A 107 0.42 -2.60 18.51
N PRO A 108 0.08 -3.53 19.43
CA PRO A 108 0.48 -4.93 19.30
C PRO A 108 0.05 -5.56 17.96
N SER A 109 -1.13 -5.19 17.45
CA SER A 109 -1.61 -5.62 16.14
C SER A 109 -0.75 -5.10 14.99
N PHE A 110 -0.33 -3.83 15.04
CA PHE A 110 0.44 -3.24 13.95
C PHE A 110 1.91 -3.63 14.00
N GLU A 111 2.47 -3.93 15.17
CA GLU A 111 3.80 -4.52 15.29
C GLU A 111 3.88 -5.84 14.52
N GLN A 112 2.86 -6.71 14.66
CA GLN A 112 2.75 -7.95 13.89
C GLN A 112 2.62 -7.68 12.38
N VAL A 113 1.78 -6.72 11.98
CA VAL A 113 1.67 -6.28 10.58
C VAL A 113 3.03 -5.85 10.04
N ALA A 114 3.77 -5.04 10.80
CA ALA A 114 5.07 -4.53 10.40
C ALA A 114 6.10 -5.65 10.22
N CYS A 115 6.12 -6.66 11.09
CA CYS A 115 7.00 -7.83 10.96
C CYS A 115 6.77 -8.56 9.64
N TYR A 116 5.51 -8.85 9.30
CA TYR A 116 5.18 -9.54 8.05
C TYR A 116 5.30 -8.64 6.82
N TYR A 117 5.10 -7.34 6.98
CA TYR A 117 5.39 -6.39 5.91
C TYR A 117 6.88 -6.37 5.57
N VAL A 118 7.77 -6.47 6.57
CA VAL A 118 9.21 -6.65 6.32
C VAL A 118 9.42 -7.89 5.47
N LEU A 119 8.91 -9.07 5.83
CA LEU A 119 9.04 -10.29 5.00
C LEU A 119 8.46 -10.09 3.59
N LEU A 120 7.29 -9.46 3.48
CA LEU A 120 6.65 -9.13 2.20
C LEU A 120 7.57 -8.27 1.33
N THR A 121 8.28 -7.28 1.89
CA THR A 121 9.21 -6.47 1.11
C THR A 121 10.34 -7.30 0.51
N TRP A 122 10.75 -8.41 1.13
CA TRP A 122 11.79 -9.29 0.59
C TRP A 122 11.26 -10.27 -0.46
N LEU A 123 9.94 -10.34 -0.66
CA LEU A 123 9.28 -11.24 -1.61
C LEU A 123 8.34 -10.47 -2.56
N TYR A 124 8.36 -9.13 -2.53
CA TYR A 124 7.33 -8.28 -3.16
C TYR A 124 7.20 -8.54 -4.66
N ASP A 125 8.30 -8.94 -5.29
CA ASP A 125 8.39 -9.19 -6.71
C ASP A 125 7.70 -10.51 -7.14
N ALA A 126 7.19 -11.30 -6.19
CA ALA A 126 6.26 -12.40 -6.43
C ALA A 126 4.80 -11.95 -6.67
N PHE A 127 4.49 -10.67 -6.39
CA PHE A 127 3.14 -10.12 -6.46
C PHE A 127 3.01 -9.05 -7.56
N ASN A 128 1.76 -8.82 -7.97
CA ASN A 128 1.39 -7.75 -8.91
C ASN A 128 0.87 -6.50 -8.20
N ASP A 129 0.34 -6.66 -7.00
CA ASP A 129 -0.23 -5.60 -6.17
C ASP A 129 0.42 -5.65 -4.80
N LEU A 130 0.62 -4.48 -4.18
CA LEU A 130 1.22 -4.37 -2.85
C LEU A 130 0.45 -3.39 -1.95
N PRO A 131 0.30 -3.70 -0.66
CA PRO A 131 -0.08 -2.72 0.35
C PRO A 131 1.06 -1.72 0.58
N TYR A 132 0.73 -0.55 1.11
CA TYR A 132 1.69 0.38 1.72
C TYR A 132 1.48 0.43 3.23
N LEU A 133 2.56 0.66 3.98
CA LEU A 133 2.44 0.98 5.40
C LEU A 133 2.38 2.50 5.59
N ARG A 134 1.53 2.94 6.51
CA ARG A 134 1.45 4.34 6.92
C ARG A 134 1.51 4.50 8.43
N LEU A 135 2.28 5.48 8.86
CA LEU A 135 2.30 5.99 10.23
C LEU A 135 1.63 7.37 10.21
N ARG A 136 0.48 7.52 10.87
CA ARG A 136 -0.30 8.78 10.84
C ARG A 136 -0.35 9.41 12.23
N GLY A 137 -0.16 10.72 12.31
CA GLY A 137 -0.29 11.46 13.56
C GLY A 137 0.47 12.78 13.57
N ASP A 138 0.31 13.57 14.63
CA ASP A 138 0.89 14.91 14.73
C ASP A 138 2.41 14.89 15.03
N PHE A 139 3.07 16.05 15.07
CA PHE A 139 4.49 16.17 15.42
C PHE A 139 4.79 15.58 16.81
N GLY A 140 5.99 15.00 16.97
CA GLY A 140 6.45 14.47 18.26
C GLY A 140 5.90 13.07 18.63
N THR A 141 5.11 12.45 17.77
CA THR A 141 4.47 11.13 18.01
C THR A 141 5.34 9.91 17.70
N GLY A 142 6.63 10.11 17.38
CA GLY A 142 7.57 9.00 17.12
C GLY A 142 7.57 8.43 15.70
N LYS A 143 6.79 8.98 14.76
CA LYS A 143 6.72 8.49 13.36
C LYS A 143 8.09 8.32 12.70
N THR A 144 8.98 9.30 12.80
CA THR A 144 10.33 9.23 12.21
C THR A 144 11.13 8.06 12.79
N ARG A 145 11.02 7.80 14.10
CA ARG A 145 11.65 6.64 14.74
C ARG A 145 11.09 5.34 14.18
N MET A 146 9.76 5.22 14.08
CA MET A 146 9.11 4.02 13.55
C MET A 146 9.48 3.77 12.07
N LEU A 147 9.54 4.83 11.24
CA LEU A 147 10.02 4.76 9.86
C LEU A 147 11.44 4.19 9.78
N LEU A 148 12.35 4.71 10.61
CA LEU A 148 13.74 4.25 10.67
C LEU A 148 13.82 2.79 11.12
N THR A 149 13.11 2.43 12.19
CA THR A 149 13.08 1.08 12.75
C THR A 149 12.61 0.06 11.73
N ILE A 150 11.37 0.18 11.24
CA ILE A 150 10.78 -0.79 10.29
C ILE A 150 11.51 -0.74 8.95
N GLY A 151 11.75 0.48 8.45
CA GLY A 151 12.37 0.72 7.16
C GLY A 151 13.78 0.13 7.05
N SER A 152 14.57 0.15 8.13
CA SER A 152 15.93 -0.39 8.13
C SER A 152 16.00 -1.90 7.87
N LEU A 153 14.90 -2.64 8.08
CA LEU A 153 14.82 -4.09 7.85
C LEU A 153 14.31 -4.44 6.45
N CYS A 154 13.66 -3.50 5.76
CA CYS A 154 13.00 -3.75 4.49
C CYS A 154 13.99 -4.05 3.36
N TYR A 155 13.48 -4.58 2.25
CA TYR A 155 14.29 -4.89 1.07
C TYR A 155 14.82 -3.63 0.39
N LYS A 156 16.15 -3.51 0.32
CA LYS A 156 16.91 -2.39 -0.27
C LYS A 156 16.27 -1.03 0.06
N PRO A 157 16.12 -0.69 1.35
CA PRO A 157 15.36 0.46 1.75
C PRO A 157 16.10 1.74 1.36
N PHE A 158 15.34 2.71 0.89
CA PHE A 158 15.80 4.05 0.53
C PHE A 158 15.00 5.09 1.30
N PHE A 159 15.70 5.87 2.12
CA PHE A 159 15.11 6.96 2.91
C PHE A 159 15.16 8.25 2.09
N ALA A 160 14.00 8.68 1.59
CA ALA A 160 13.87 9.97 0.92
C ALA A 160 13.63 11.06 1.96
N SER A 161 14.42 12.14 1.90
CA SER A 161 14.25 13.33 2.73
C SER A 161 13.79 14.53 1.89
N GLY A 162 13.04 15.42 2.53
CA GLY A 162 12.45 16.62 1.93
C GLY A 162 13.43 17.67 1.45
N ALA A 163 14.71 17.53 1.83
CA ALA A 163 15.76 18.42 1.35
C ALA A 163 16.13 18.15 -0.13
N SER A 164 15.64 17.06 -0.72
CA SER A 164 15.89 16.69 -2.11
C SER A 164 14.66 16.94 -2.98
N THR A 165 14.87 17.42 -4.21
CA THR A 165 13.84 17.37 -5.25
C THR A 165 13.29 15.94 -5.41
N VAL A 166 12.11 15.75 -6.00
CA VAL A 166 11.52 14.39 -6.16
C VAL A 166 12.27 13.54 -7.21
N SER A 167 13.05 14.15 -8.11
CA SER A 167 13.71 13.45 -9.24
C SER A 167 14.60 12.26 -8.82
N PRO A 168 15.52 12.38 -7.83
CA PRO A 168 16.31 11.26 -7.33
C PRO A 168 15.49 10.07 -6.81
N ILE A 169 14.24 10.28 -6.38
CA ILE A 169 13.36 9.20 -5.93
C ILE A 169 13.01 8.29 -7.11
N PHE A 170 12.65 8.86 -8.27
CA PHE A 170 12.37 8.09 -9.48
C PHE A 170 13.58 7.29 -9.94
N HIS A 171 14.76 7.91 -9.96
CA HIS A 171 16.01 7.23 -10.33
C HIS A 171 16.39 6.11 -9.36
N THR A 172 16.22 6.33 -8.06
CA THR A 172 16.55 5.33 -7.04
C THR A 172 15.59 4.14 -7.09
N LEU A 173 14.29 4.40 -7.20
CA LEU A 173 13.29 3.34 -7.38
C LEU A 173 13.57 2.52 -8.65
N ASP A 174 13.87 3.19 -9.76
CA ASP A 174 14.12 2.53 -11.04
C ASP A 174 15.42 1.72 -11.04
N ALA A 175 16.48 2.20 -10.39
CA ALA A 175 17.77 1.52 -10.34
C ALA A 175 17.84 0.41 -9.28
N PHE A 176 17.29 0.64 -8.08
CA PHE A 176 17.42 -0.27 -6.94
C PHE A 176 16.21 -1.17 -6.70
N ARG A 177 15.02 -0.79 -7.19
CA ARG A 177 13.80 -1.61 -7.06
C ARG A 177 13.54 -2.04 -5.61
N GLY A 178 13.77 -1.11 -4.68
CA GLY A 178 13.70 -1.33 -3.25
C GLY A 178 12.48 -0.71 -2.58
N THR A 179 12.53 -0.57 -1.26
CA THR A 179 11.46 0.01 -0.44
C THR A 179 11.66 1.51 -0.28
N LEU A 180 10.69 2.32 -0.69
CA LEU A 180 10.73 3.77 -0.47
C LEU A 180 10.17 4.12 0.91
N ILE A 181 10.95 4.86 1.70
CA ILE A 181 10.60 5.30 3.05
C ILE A 181 10.71 6.82 3.11
N PHE A 182 9.66 7.50 3.55
CA PHE A 182 9.68 8.97 3.66
C PHE A 182 8.65 9.51 4.65
N ASP A 183 8.89 10.74 5.11
CA ASP A 183 7.90 11.55 5.80
C ASP A 183 7.26 12.52 4.79
N GLU A 184 5.94 12.66 4.79
CA GLU A 184 5.23 13.59 3.93
C GLU A 184 5.55 15.05 4.29
N ALA A 185 5.77 15.33 5.58
CA ALA A 185 6.02 16.69 6.07
C ALA A 185 7.32 17.30 5.52
N ASP A 186 8.21 16.44 5.03
CA ASP A 186 9.44 16.78 4.35
C ASP A 186 9.18 17.46 2.98
N PHE A 187 8.06 17.16 2.33
CA PHE A 187 7.69 17.74 1.03
C PHE A 187 6.81 18.99 1.22
N ARG A 188 7.44 20.16 1.08
CA ARG A 188 6.87 21.46 1.47
C ARG A 188 6.05 22.10 0.36
N PHE A 189 6.35 21.81 -0.91
CA PHE A 189 5.70 22.44 -2.05
C PHE A 189 4.59 21.54 -2.63
N SER A 190 3.52 22.16 -3.15
CA SER A 190 2.39 21.45 -3.77
C SER A 190 2.83 20.56 -4.94
N ASP A 191 3.81 21.01 -5.71
CA ASP A 191 4.31 20.29 -6.88
C ASP A 191 5.05 19.02 -6.47
N GLU A 192 5.84 19.07 -5.39
CA GLU A 192 6.51 17.89 -4.84
C GLU A 192 5.50 16.86 -4.34
N ARG A 193 4.47 17.31 -3.61
CA ARG A 193 3.40 16.43 -3.14
C ARG A 193 2.66 15.76 -4.29
N SER A 194 2.36 16.50 -5.35
CA SER A 194 1.72 15.95 -6.56
C SER A 194 2.56 14.85 -7.21
N GLU A 195 3.88 15.05 -7.30
CA GLU A 195 4.81 14.05 -7.83
C GLU A 195 4.91 12.80 -6.94
N ILE A 196 4.93 12.97 -5.61
CA ILE A 196 4.87 11.86 -4.65
C ILE A 196 3.55 11.09 -4.79
N VAL A 197 2.42 11.78 -4.90
CA VAL A 197 1.12 11.15 -5.14
C VAL A 197 1.15 10.33 -6.44
N LYS A 198 1.81 10.80 -7.51
CA LYS A 198 1.99 10.00 -8.74
C LYS A 198 2.84 8.74 -8.51
N ILE A 199 3.91 8.83 -7.73
CA ILE A 199 4.73 7.65 -7.34
C ILE A 199 3.87 6.64 -6.59
N LEU A 200 3.11 7.10 -5.58
CA LEU A 200 2.25 6.23 -4.79
C LEU A 200 1.12 5.62 -5.64
N ASN A 201 0.55 6.42 -6.55
CA ASN A 201 -0.56 5.99 -7.39
C ASN A 201 -0.16 4.96 -8.46
N ASN A 202 1.06 5.03 -8.99
CA ASN A 202 1.56 4.08 -9.99
C ASN A 202 2.43 2.97 -9.41
N GLY A 203 2.83 3.09 -8.14
CA GLY A 203 3.82 2.19 -7.54
C GLY A 203 3.26 0.96 -6.82
N ASN A 204 1.94 0.84 -6.64
CA ASN A 204 1.37 -0.28 -5.89
C ASN A 204 1.08 -1.47 -6.82
N VAL A 205 0.92 -1.21 -8.12
CA VAL A 205 0.67 -2.21 -9.17
C VAL A 205 1.86 -2.30 -10.10
N ARG A 206 2.26 -3.51 -10.45
CA ARG A 206 3.34 -3.76 -11.42
C ARG A 206 2.95 -3.30 -12.82
N GLY A 207 3.91 -2.80 -13.58
CA GLY A 207 3.74 -2.46 -15.00
C GLY A 207 3.19 -1.06 -15.27
N MET A 208 3.11 -0.21 -14.23
CA MET A 208 2.68 1.19 -14.33
C MET A 208 3.89 2.13 -14.16
N PRO A 209 4.73 2.34 -15.20
CA PRO A 209 5.84 3.28 -15.09
C PRO A 209 5.36 4.74 -15.08
N VAL A 210 6.14 5.61 -14.45
CA VAL A 210 5.93 7.07 -14.55
C VAL A 210 6.82 7.62 -15.66
N LEU A 211 6.21 8.29 -16.63
CA LEU A 211 6.93 8.95 -17.71
C LEU A 211 7.41 10.33 -17.26
N ARG A 212 8.69 10.63 -17.49
CA ARG A 212 9.26 11.96 -17.30
C ARG A 212 10.06 12.35 -18.53
N THR A 213 9.96 13.61 -18.93
CA THR A 213 10.81 14.15 -19.99
C THR A 213 12.20 14.40 -19.43
N MET A 214 13.21 13.80 -20.04
CA MET A 214 14.62 13.99 -19.71
C MET A 214 15.35 14.58 -20.90
N MET A 215 16.38 15.38 -20.63
CA MET A 215 17.23 15.92 -21.69
C MET A 215 18.37 14.94 -21.96
N ASN A 216 18.49 14.45 -23.20
CA ASN A 216 19.58 13.54 -23.58
C ASN A 216 20.90 14.31 -23.78
N GLN A 217 21.98 13.59 -24.11
CA GLN A 217 23.30 14.20 -24.36
C GLN A 217 23.30 15.16 -25.55
N GLN A 218 22.35 15.01 -26.49
CA GLN A 218 22.15 15.87 -27.66
C GLN A 218 21.23 17.06 -27.37
N ARG A 219 20.85 17.27 -26.10
CA ARG A 219 19.92 18.31 -25.63
C ARG A 219 18.49 18.19 -26.19
N GLU A 220 18.10 16.99 -26.59
CA GLU A 220 16.73 16.70 -27.02
C GLU A 220 15.89 16.21 -25.85
N PHE A 221 14.62 16.59 -25.84
CA PHE A 221 13.64 16.11 -24.87
C PHE A 221 13.20 14.69 -25.22
N ASN A 222 13.62 13.72 -24.42
CA ASN A 222 13.28 12.32 -24.58
C ASN A 222 12.42 11.83 -23.41
N PRO A 223 11.24 11.23 -23.64
CA PRO A 223 10.47 10.60 -22.58
C PRO A 223 11.22 9.38 -22.03
N GLN A 224 11.45 9.37 -20.72
CA GLN A 224 12.02 8.23 -19.99
C GLN A 224 10.95 7.63 -19.07
N ALA A 225 10.80 6.31 -19.15
CA ALA A 225 9.96 5.55 -18.23
C ALA A 225 10.75 5.20 -16.97
N PHE A 226 10.20 5.56 -15.81
CA PHE A 226 10.73 5.19 -14.50
C PHE A 226 9.81 4.18 -13.85
N HIS A 227 10.37 3.04 -13.46
CA HIS A 227 9.60 2.08 -12.72
C HIS A 227 9.56 2.44 -11.23
N VAL A 228 8.35 2.59 -10.71
CA VAL A 228 8.08 2.99 -9.32
C VAL A 228 7.38 1.90 -8.51
N PHE A 229 7.20 0.71 -9.10
CA PHE A 229 6.61 -0.44 -8.42
C PHE A 229 7.51 -0.92 -7.28
N GLY A 230 6.90 -1.18 -6.13
CA GLY A 230 7.61 -1.67 -4.95
C GLY A 230 6.90 -1.32 -3.65
N PRO A 231 7.38 -1.83 -2.51
CA PRO A 231 6.83 -1.51 -1.19
C PRO A 231 7.14 -0.06 -0.78
N LYS A 232 6.27 0.53 0.06
CA LYS A 232 6.45 1.86 0.64
C LYS A 232 6.07 1.93 2.12
N ILE A 233 6.78 2.77 2.87
CA ILE A 233 6.41 3.16 4.23
C ILE A 233 6.39 4.68 4.29
N VAL A 234 5.25 5.23 4.69
CA VAL A 234 5.01 6.68 4.66
C VAL A 234 4.61 7.18 6.04
N ALA A 235 5.21 8.27 6.51
CA ALA A 235 4.65 9.03 7.62
C ALA A 235 3.83 10.19 7.09
N THR A 236 2.61 10.38 7.60
CA THR A 236 1.75 11.53 7.26
C THR A 236 1.20 12.18 8.51
N ARG A 237 0.74 13.43 8.38
CA ARG A 237 -0.04 14.09 9.44
C ARG A 237 -1.53 13.84 9.28
N GLY A 238 -2.00 13.73 8.04
CA GLY A 238 -3.40 13.57 7.71
C GLY A 238 -3.65 12.56 6.60
N LEU A 239 -4.84 12.64 6.03
CA LEU A 239 -5.29 11.87 4.88
C LEU A 239 -4.88 12.57 3.57
N TYR A 240 -4.60 11.78 2.55
CA TYR A 240 -4.60 12.22 1.17
C TYR A 240 -6.04 12.49 0.70
N GLU A 241 -6.20 13.45 -0.20
CA GLU A 241 -7.51 13.78 -0.79
C GLU A 241 -8.07 12.64 -1.67
N ASP A 242 -7.17 11.91 -2.35
CA ASP A 242 -7.54 10.78 -3.21
C ASP A 242 -7.87 9.54 -2.36
N ARG A 243 -9.18 9.24 -2.26
CA ARG A 243 -9.68 8.04 -1.57
C ARG A 243 -9.14 6.73 -2.16
N GLY A 244 -8.83 6.72 -3.46
CA GLY A 244 -8.23 5.57 -4.13
C GLY A 244 -6.79 5.34 -3.68
N LEU A 245 -6.05 6.40 -3.39
CA LEU A 245 -4.73 6.33 -2.75
C LEU A 245 -4.85 5.93 -1.28
N GLU A 246 -5.75 6.56 -0.52
CA GLU A 246 -6.01 6.24 0.88
C GLU A 246 -6.27 4.76 1.12
N SER A 247 -7.06 4.16 0.22
CA SER A 247 -7.40 2.75 0.34
C SER A 247 -6.20 1.81 0.35
N ARG A 248 -5.02 2.23 -0.12
CA ARG A 248 -3.78 1.42 -0.31
C ARG A 248 -2.96 1.25 0.96
N PHE A 249 -3.27 1.99 2.01
CA PHE A 249 -2.48 2.04 3.23
C PHE A 249 -3.05 1.15 4.33
N ILE A 250 -2.18 0.36 4.94
CA ILE A 250 -2.38 -0.18 6.28
C ILE A 250 -1.79 0.84 7.26
N THR A 251 -2.64 1.41 8.12
CA THR A 251 -2.30 2.61 8.90
C THR A 251 -2.18 2.30 10.38
N GLU A 252 -1.12 2.81 11.02
CA GLU A 252 -1.00 2.96 12.47
C GLU A 252 -1.27 4.42 12.85
N GLU A 253 -2.17 4.62 13.80
CA GLU A 253 -2.37 5.92 14.45
C GLU A 253 -1.38 6.10 15.59
N THR A 254 -0.59 7.16 15.51
CA THR A 254 0.48 7.48 16.47
C THR A 254 0.06 8.62 17.39
N GLY A 255 0.57 8.63 18.62
CA GLY A 255 0.27 9.68 19.62
C GLY A 255 -0.98 9.46 20.46
N ALA A 256 -1.63 8.29 20.35
CA ALA A 256 -2.77 7.93 21.20
C ALA A 256 -2.38 7.51 22.63
N ARG A 257 -1.10 7.26 22.89
CA ARG A 257 -0.55 6.81 24.18
C ARG A 257 0.83 7.43 24.44
N PRO A 258 1.25 7.57 25.71
CA PRO A 258 2.61 7.97 26.02
C PRO A 258 3.62 6.93 25.51
N LEU A 259 4.83 7.39 25.19
CA LEU A 259 5.94 6.52 24.82
C LEU A 259 6.19 5.50 25.92
N ARG A 260 6.35 4.23 25.55
CA ARG A 260 6.72 3.19 26.52
C ARG A 260 8.11 3.46 27.12
N ASP A 261 8.25 3.18 28.41
CA ASP A 261 9.47 3.46 29.19
C ASP A 261 10.70 2.66 28.72
N ASP A 262 10.49 1.53 28.05
CA ASP A 262 11.54 0.64 27.55
C ASP A 262 12.12 1.06 26.19
N VAL A 263 11.49 2.02 25.50
CA VAL A 263 11.95 2.50 24.19
C VAL A 263 13.02 3.59 24.37
N PRO A 264 14.24 3.41 23.85
CA PRO A 264 15.33 4.35 24.06
C PRO A 264 15.12 5.64 23.26
N ILE A 265 15.27 6.79 23.94
CA ILE A 265 15.13 8.13 23.35
C ILE A 265 16.10 8.34 22.18
N ASN A 266 17.33 7.86 22.31
CA ASN A 266 18.34 7.87 21.25
C ASN A 266 18.62 6.45 20.77
N LEU A 267 18.81 6.26 19.46
CA LEU A 267 19.20 4.95 18.94
C LEU A 267 20.63 4.63 19.40
N PRO A 268 20.89 3.39 19.87
CA PRO A 268 22.23 2.97 20.22
C PRO A 268 23.08 2.81 18.96
N GLU A 269 24.41 2.85 19.12
CA GLU A 269 25.36 2.62 18.03
C GLU A 269 25.19 1.24 17.37
N THR A 270 24.70 0.26 18.13
CA THR A 270 24.44 -1.11 17.67
C THR A 270 23.26 -1.21 16.69
N PHE A 271 22.36 -0.23 16.65
CA PHE A 271 21.13 -0.29 15.86
C PHE A 271 21.38 -0.62 14.38
N LYS A 272 22.38 0.04 13.76
CA LYS A 272 22.71 -0.18 12.35
C LYS A 272 23.23 -1.60 12.10
N GLU A 273 24.02 -2.13 13.04
CA GLU A 273 24.58 -3.47 12.98
C GLU A 273 23.50 -4.53 13.14
N GLU A 274 22.64 -4.36 14.14
CA GLU A 274 21.50 -5.24 14.40
C GLU A 274 20.54 -5.29 13.20
N ALA A 275 20.23 -4.12 12.62
CA ALA A 275 19.40 -4.05 11.42
C ALA A 275 20.07 -4.76 10.22
N ARG A 276 21.39 -4.62 10.07
CA ARG A 276 22.15 -5.29 8.99
C ARG A 276 22.16 -6.79 9.16
N GLU A 277 22.32 -7.27 10.39
CA GLU A 277 22.26 -8.69 10.71
C GLU A 277 20.91 -9.31 10.33
N LEU A 278 19.81 -8.62 10.65
CA LEU A 278 18.49 -9.03 10.21
C LEU A 278 18.34 -8.99 8.69
N ARG A 279 18.88 -7.97 7.99
CA ARG A 279 18.91 -7.96 6.52
C ARG A 279 19.69 -9.14 5.92
N ASN A 280 20.76 -9.58 6.57
CA ASN A 280 21.54 -10.76 6.14
C ASN A 280 20.72 -12.06 6.25
N LYS A 281 19.94 -12.19 7.33
CA LYS A 281 18.98 -13.30 7.52
C LYS A 281 17.84 -13.24 6.52
N LEU A 282 17.28 -12.06 6.29
CA LEU A 282 16.21 -11.81 5.33
C LEU A 282 16.64 -12.07 3.88
N LEU A 283 17.92 -11.84 3.54
CA LEU A 283 18.48 -12.21 2.24
C LEU A 283 18.42 -13.72 2.00
N LEU A 284 18.84 -14.53 2.99
CA LEU A 284 18.74 -15.97 2.85
C LEU A 284 17.28 -16.46 2.86
N TYR A 285 16.41 -15.83 3.65
CA TYR A 285 14.97 -16.08 3.62
C TYR A 285 14.38 -15.86 2.21
N ARG A 286 14.74 -14.74 1.55
CA ARG A 286 14.34 -14.48 0.15
C ARG A 286 14.76 -15.62 -0.76
N PHE A 287 16.01 -16.06 -0.68
CA PHE A 287 16.50 -17.17 -1.51
C PHE A 287 15.71 -18.46 -1.33
N HIS A 288 15.34 -18.80 -0.10
CA HIS A 288 14.56 -20.01 0.17
C HIS A 288 13.11 -19.90 -0.28
N ARG A 289 12.48 -18.72 -0.15
CA ARG A 289 11.01 -18.60 -0.24
C ARG A 289 10.51 -17.97 -1.53
N ARG A 290 11.34 -17.22 -2.25
CA ARG A 290 10.90 -16.38 -3.37
C ARG A 290 10.20 -17.16 -4.51
N HIS A 291 10.65 -18.37 -4.82
CA HIS A 291 10.02 -19.20 -5.86
C HIS A 291 8.78 -19.96 -5.38
N GLU A 292 8.67 -20.17 -4.07
CA GLU A 292 7.57 -20.89 -3.43
C GLU A 292 6.35 -19.98 -3.25
N VAL A 293 6.59 -18.71 -2.90
CA VAL A 293 5.52 -17.75 -2.60
C VAL A 293 4.85 -17.25 -3.87
N LYS A 294 3.51 -17.32 -3.87
CA LYS A 294 2.62 -16.80 -4.90
C LYS A 294 1.40 -16.20 -4.23
N LEU A 295 0.68 -15.33 -4.94
CA LEU A 295 -0.59 -14.80 -4.47
C LEU A 295 -1.61 -15.95 -4.30
N ASP A 296 -2.10 -16.13 -3.08
CA ASP A 296 -3.16 -17.09 -2.77
C ASP A 296 -4.51 -16.39 -2.73
N ALA A 297 -5.23 -16.43 -3.86
CA ALA A 297 -6.54 -15.80 -3.98
C ALA A 297 -7.61 -16.43 -3.07
N THR A 298 -7.40 -17.65 -2.57
CA THR A 298 -8.35 -18.33 -1.66
C THR A 298 -8.39 -17.69 -0.27
N LEU A 299 -7.39 -16.86 0.06
CA LEU A 299 -7.33 -16.14 1.33
C LEU A 299 -8.25 -14.91 1.38
N ALA A 300 -8.89 -14.54 0.27
CA ALA A 300 -9.82 -13.42 0.21
C ALA A 300 -11.01 -13.64 1.16
N ASP A 301 -11.40 -12.60 1.88
CA ASP A 301 -12.55 -12.63 2.77
C ASP A 301 -13.75 -11.94 2.09
N PRO A 302 -14.84 -12.65 1.77
CA PRO A 302 -15.99 -12.05 1.10
C PRO A 302 -16.69 -10.95 1.92
N LYS A 303 -16.42 -10.85 3.22
CA LYS A 303 -16.96 -9.79 4.09
C LYS A 303 -16.15 -8.50 4.04
N LEU A 304 -14.94 -8.52 3.47
CA LEU A 304 -14.12 -7.33 3.27
C LEU A 304 -14.39 -6.69 1.90
N GLU A 305 -14.29 -5.36 1.81
CA GLU A 305 -14.37 -4.63 0.55
C GLU A 305 -13.32 -5.18 -0.43
N PRO A 306 -13.64 -5.32 -1.74
CA PRO A 306 -12.73 -5.89 -2.72
C PRO A 306 -11.35 -5.23 -2.75
N ARG A 307 -11.29 -3.92 -2.53
CA ARG A 307 -10.03 -3.17 -2.47
C ARG A 307 -9.19 -3.54 -1.25
N LEU A 308 -9.81 -3.71 -0.08
CA LEU A 308 -9.10 -4.13 1.13
C LEU A 308 -8.57 -5.55 0.95
N ASN A 309 -9.36 -6.45 0.36
CA ASN A 309 -8.87 -7.78 -0.03
C ASN A 309 -7.64 -7.71 -0.95
N GLN A 310 -7.68 -6.91 -2.01
CA GLN A 310 -6.56 -6.76 -2.96
C GLN A 310 -5.25 -6.37 -2.26
N ILE A 311 -5.33 -5.58 -1.19
CA ILE A 311 -4.19 -5.05 -0.43
C ILE A 311 -3.70 -6.04 0.63
N MET A 312 -4.62 -6.76 1.26
CA MET A 312 -4.28 -7.72 2.31
C MET A 312 -3.77 -9.05 1.76
N LEU A 313 -4.21 -9.46 0.56
CA LEU A 313 -3.88 -10.75 -0.03
C LEU A 313 -2.36 -11.01 -0.17
N PRO A 314 -1.53 -10.08 -0.68
CA PRO A 314 -0.08 -10.26 -0.71
C PRO A 314 0.51 -10.55 0.68
N LEU A 315 0.09 -9.76 1.69
CA LEU A 315 0.56 -9.91 3.07
C LEU A 315 0.11 -11.26 3.68
N LEU A 316 -1.16 -11.64 3.47
CA LEU A 316 -1.71 -12.93 3.91
C LEU A 316 -1.02 -14.13 3.23
N SER A 317 -0.60 -13.98 1.98
CA SER A 317 0.09 -15.02 1.21
C SER A 317 1.50 -15.31 1.73
N VAL A 318 2.15 -14.32 2.35
CA VAL A 318 3.48 -14.47 2.98
C VAL A 318 3.39 -15.15 4.35
N ILE A 319 2.31 -14.90 5.10
CA ILE A 319 2.15 -15.44 6.46
C ILE A 319 1.90 -16.95 6.38
N GLY A 320 2.79 -17.78 6.93
CA GLY A 320 2.55 -19.23 7.05
C GLY A 320 1.66 -19.65 8.23
N ASN A 321 1.54 -18.81 9.27
CA ASN A 321 0.83 -19.14 10.51
C ASN A 321 -0.69 -18.82 10.41
N PRO A 322 -1.59 -19.81 10.58
CA PRO A 322 -3.05 -19.59 10.54
C PRO A 322 -3.59 -18.63 11.60
N GLU A 323 -3.05 -18.64 12.81
CA GLU A 323 -3.48 -17.78 13.92
C GLU A 323 -3.18 -16.31 13.61
N LEU A 324 -2.01 -16.04 13.04
CA LEU A 324 -1.60 -14.70 12.65
C LEU A 324 -2.38 -14.21 11.41
N ARG A 325 -2.71 -15.10 10.46
CA ARG A 325 -3.67 -14.77 9.39
C ARG A 325 -5.03 -14.37 9.96
N ALA A 326 -5.54 -15.08 10.96
CA ALA A 326 -6.81 -14.77 11.60
C ALA A 326 -6.74 -13.42 12.35
N ALA A 327 -5.67 -13.16 13.09
CA ALA A 327 -5.46 -11.88 13.77
C ALA A 327 -5.43 -10.71 12.77
N LEU A 328 -4.74 -10.88 11.64
CA LEU A 328 -4.67 -9.87 10.59
C LEU A 328 -6.02 -9.63 9.90
N ARG A 329 -6.81 -10.70 9.67
CA ARG A 329 -8.19 -10.57 9.18
C ARG A 329 -9.07 -9.79 10.15
N ASN A 330 -8.97 -10.08 11.45
CA ASN A 330 -9.71 -9.33 12.47
C ASN A 330 -9.33 -7.85 12.48
N ALA A 331 -8.03 -7.54 12.36
CA ALA A 331 -7.57 -6.16 12.23
C ALA A 331 -8.14 -5.47 10.97
N ALA A 332 -8.20 -6.18 9.84
CA ALA A 332 -8.81 -5.66 8.61
C ALA A 332 -10.32 -5.41 8.77
N HIS A 333 -11.05 -6.30 9.45
CA HIS A 333 -12.47 -6.09 9.78
C HIS A 333 -12.69 -4.85 10.64
N ASN A 334 -11.85 -4.66 11.68
CA ASN A 334 -11.93 -3.48 12.54
C ASN A 334 -11.63 -2.19 11.76
N ALA A 335 -10.60 -2.19 10.92
CA ALA A 335 -10.27 -1.06 10.07
C ALA A 335 -11.41 -0.72 9.09
N GLN A 336 -12.03 -1.73 8.47
CA GLN A 336 -13.20 -1.54 7.62
C GLN A 336 -14.39 -0.97 8.41
N ALA A 337 -14.66 -1.47 9.61
CA ALA A 337 -15.73 -0.97 10.45
C ALA A 337 -15.55 0.52 10.79
N SER A 338 -14.33 0.95 11.12
CA SER A 338 -14.00 2.36 11.32
C SER A 338 -14.21 3.20 10.06
N ILE A 339 -13.77 2.71 8.90
CA ILE A 339 -13.98 3.41 7.61
C ILE A 339 -15.47 3.55 7.29
N VAL A 340 -16.27 2.50 7.54
CA VAL A 340 -17.72 2.51 7.33
C VAL A 340 -18.40 3.49 8.28
N ALA A 341 -18.00 3.51 9.56
CA ALA A 341 -18.51 4.45 10.55
C ALA A 341 -18.20 5.91 10.17
N GLU A 342 -16.97 6.22 9.74
CA GLU A 342 -16.60 7.55 9.26
C GLU A 342 -17.41 7.97 8.03
N ARG A 343 -17.68 7.04 7.10
CA ARG A 343 -18.54 7.31 5.94
C ARG A 343 -19.99 7.57 6.34
N GLY A 344 -20.49 6.90 7.37
CA GLY A 344 -21.83 7.09 7.92
C GLY A 344 -22.07 8.49 8.48
N LEU A 345 -21.00 9.20 8.86
CA LEU A 345 -21.07 10.60 9.32
C LEU A 345 -21.11 11.61 8.17
N LEU A 346 -20.91 11.17 6.93
CA LEU A 346 -20.91 12.07 5.78
C LEU A 346 -22.33 12.42 5.35
N MET A 347 -22.51 13.62 4.79
CA MET A 347 -23.80 14.05 4.26
C MET A 347 -24.38 13.09 3.21
N GLU A 348 -23.50 12.41 2.47
CA GLU A 348 -23.86 11.41 1.47
C GLU A 348 -24.60 10.23 2.11
N ALA A 349 -24.23 9.83 3.33
CA ALA A 349 -24.92 8.80 4.09
C ALA A 349 -26.32 9.28 4.50
N GLN A 350 -26.44 10.51 5.02
CA GLN A 350 -27.73 11.10 5.38
C GLN A 350 -28.68 11.21 4.17
N VAL A 351 -28.17 11.61 3.01
CA VAL A 351 -28.95 11.65 1.75
C VAL A 351 -29.38 10.25 1.32
N LEU A 352 -28.51 9.25 1.44
CA LEU A 352 -28.82 7.85 1.11
C LEU A 352 -29.87 7.27 2.06
N GLU A 353 -29.82 7.58 3.35
CA GLU A 353 -30.80 7.16 4.35
C GLU A 353 -32.21 7.64 3.98
N VAL A 354 -32.37 8.95 3.78
CA VAL A 354 -33.65 9.54 3.40
C VAL A 354 -34.13 9.01 2.04
N LEU A 355 -33.23 8.88 1.05
CA LEU A 355 -33.59 8.38 -0.26
C LEU A 355 -34.04 6.91 -0.22
N ALA A 356 -33.32 6.05 0.51
CA ALA A 356 -33.66 4.64 0.64
C ALA A 356 -35.03 4.46 1.28
N GLU A 357 -35.33 5.21 2.34
CA GLU A 357 -36.64 5.17 2.99
C GLU A 357 -37.76 5.65 2.05
N LEU A 358 -37.55 6.74 1.31
CA LEU A 358 -38.53 7.20 0.32
C LEU A 358 -38.76 6.17 -0.79
N MET A 359 -37.70 5.47 -1.24
CA MET A 359 -37.82 4.39 -2.24
C MET A 359 -38.51 3.13 -1.69
N ILE A 360 -38.55 2.94 -0.38
CA ILE A 360 -39.25 1.81 0.26
C ILE A 360 -40.72 2.15 0.49
N THR A 361 -40.99 3.38 0.88
CA THR A 361 -42.33 3.83 1.31
C THR A 361 -43.21 4.36 0.19
N THR A 362 -42.62 4.73 -0.96
CA THR A 362 -43.39 5.28 -2.08
C THR A 362 -43.85 4.21 -3.06
N ASP A 363 -45.12 4.31 -3.49
CA ASP A 363 -45.66 3.53 -4.62
C ASP A 363 -45.36 4.19 -5.99
N ARG A 364 -44.72 5.36 -5.99
CA ARG A 364 -44.41 6.10 -7.21
C ARG A 364 -43.21 5.48 -7.93
N PRO A 365 -43.18 5.50 -9.28
CA PRO A 365 -42.02 5.01 -10.04
C PRO A 365 -40.79 5.93 -9.94
N ILE A 366 -40.90 7.05 -9.20
CA ILE A 366 -39.91 8.10 -9.07
C ILE A 366 -39.96 8.73 -7.68
N VAL A 367 -38.80 9.17 -7.18
CA VAL A 367 -38.67 10.00 -5.98
C VAL A 367 -38.27 11.42 -6.39
N PRO A 368 -39.07 12.46 -6.11
CA PRO A 368 -38.66 13.84 -6.31
C PRO A 368 -37.43 14.23 -5.47
N VAL A 369 -36.50 14.98 -6.06
CA VAL A 369 -35.35 15.54 -5.32
C VAL A 369 -35.82 16.47 -4.20
N ALA A 370 -36.99 17.10 -4.36
CA ALA A 370 -37.62 17.94 -3.34
C ALA A 370 -37.98 17.12 -2.09
N ASP A 371 -38.46 15.89 -2.25
CA ASP A 371 -38.86 15.02 -1.14
C ASP A 371 -37.63 14.59 -0.34
N VAL A 372 -36.54 14.24 -1.02
CA VAL A 372 -35.24 13.95 -0.38
C VAL A 372 -34.72 15.17 0.37
N THR A 373 -34.83 16.36 -0.23
CA THR A 373 -34.39 17.62 0.40
C THR A 373 -35.21 17.91 1.66
N MET A 374 -36.52 17.72 1.59
CA MET A 374 -37.42 17.94 2.73
C MET A 374 -37.14 16.96 3.87
N GLY A 375 -36.97 15.67 3.58
CA GLY A 375 -36.60 14.68 4.59
C GLY A 375 -35.23 14.97 5.23
N LEU A 376 -34.28 15.48 4.46
CA LEU A 376 -32.97 15.88 5.00
C LEU A 376 -33.08 17.12 5.91
N ILE A 377 -33.89 18.12 5.54
CA ILE A 377 -34.16 19.30 6.37
C ILE A 377 -34.82 18.89 7.69
N GLU A 378 -35.80 18.00 7.64
CA GLU A 378 -36.55 17.56 8.81
C GLU A 378 -35.64 16.83 9.83
N ARG A 379 -34.74 15.96 9.35
CA ARG A 379 -33.88 15.16 10.22
C ARG A 379 -32.58 15.84 10.64
N TYR A 380 -31.92 16.51 9.70
CA TYR A 380 -30.55 17.01 9.88
C TYR A 380 -30.44 18.52 9.67
N GLY A 381 -31.54 19.25 9.46
CA GLY A 381 -31.50 20.68 9.14
C GLY A 381 -30.73 21.53 10.15
N ALA A 382 -30.73 21.14 11.43
CA ALA A 382 -29.99 21.83 12.50
C ALA A 382 -28.47 21.63 12.44
N GLU A 383 -27.98 20.62 11.73
CA GLU A 383 -26.54 20.33 11.59
C GLU A 383 -25.85 21.22 10.55
N TYR A 384 -26.62 21.92 9.71
CA TYR A 384 -26.09 22.70 8.60
C TYR A 384 -26.26 24.21 8.84
N GLU A 385 -25.15 24.95 8.81
CA GLU A 385 -25.15 26.42 8.90
C GLU A 385 -25.82 27.10 7.69
N ARG A 386 -25.84 26.41 6.54
CA ARG A 386 -26.43 26.92 5.30
C ARG A 386 -27.72 26.18 4.96
N PRO A 387 -28.72 26.87 4.39
CA PRO A 387 -29.96 26.23 3.97
C PRO A 387 -29.72 25.08 3.00
N ILE A 388 -30.32 23.94 3.29
CA ILE A 388 -30.33 22.77 2.39
C ILE A 388 -31.25 23.08 1.21
N THR A 389 -30.78 22.88 -0.02
CA THR A 389 -31.56 23.21 -1.24
C THR A 389 -31.63 22.05 -2.22
N ASN A 390 -32.71 21.99 -3.01
CA ASN A 390 -32.88 21.01 -4.09
C ASN A 390 -31.70 20.98 -5.07
N ARG A 391 -31.09 22.16 -5.34
CA ARG A 391 -29.93 22.26 -6.22
C ARG A 391 -28.71 21.57 -5.62
N TRP A 392 -28.50 21.75 -4.32
CA TRP A 392 -27.38 21.14 -3.63
C TRP A 392 -27.55 19.62 -3.50
N ILE A 393 -28.73 19.16 -3.07
CA ILE A 393 -29.05 17.73 -3.00
C ILE A 393 -28.95 17.07 -4.37
N GLY A 394 -29.51 17.70 -5.41
CA GLY A 394 -29.34 17.23 -6.79
C GLY A 394 -27.88 17.14 -7.23
N SER A 395 -27.00 18.03 -6.73
CA SER A 395 -25.56 17.95 -6.99
C SER A 395 -24.90 16.79 -6.24
N VAL A 396 -25.30 16.50 -5.00
CA VAL A 396 -24.78 15.36 -4.22
C VAL A 396 -25.17 14.05 -4.90
N LEU A 397 -26.45 13.88 -5.23
CA LEU A 397 -26.98 12.70 -5.93
C LEU A 397 -26.19 12.43 -7.22
N ARG A 398 -26.01 13.44 -8.08
CA ARG A 398 -25.34 13.26 -9.38
C ARG A 398 -23.82 13.20 -9.31
N LYS A 399 -23.17 14.10 -8.56
CA LYS A 399 -21.71 14.26 -8.61
C LYS A 399 -20.97 13.39 -7.59
N LYS A 400 -21.60 13.08 -6.47
CA LYS A 400 -20.95 12.35 -5.37
C LYS A 400 -21.43 10.90 -5.27
N LEU A 401 -22.75 10.69 -5.40
CA LEU A 401 -23.37 9.35 -5.37
C LEU A 401 -23.49 8.73 -6.77
N ASN A 402 -23.23 9.50 -7.81
CA ASN A 402 -23.32 9.09 -9.21
C ASN A 402 -24.69 8.53 -9.61
N LEU A 403 -25.77 8.93 -8.94
CA LEU A 403 -27.13 8.48 -9.22
C LEU A 403 -27.71 9.23 -10.44
N GLN A 404 -28.49 8.51 -11.24
CA GLN A 404 -29.19 9.14 -12.35
C GLN A 404 -30.36 9.98 -11.85
N THR A 405 -30.50 11.18 -12.42
CA THR A 405 -31.66 12.06 -12.18
C THR A 405 -32.11 12.65 -13.50
N TYR A 406 -33.41 12.78 -13.73
CA TYR A 406 -33.96 13.42 -14.92
C TYR A 406 -35.06 14.40 -14.55
N LYS A 407 -35.49 15.23 -15.51
CA LYS A 407 -36.54 16.23 -15.31
C LYS A 407 -37.89 15.63 -15.70
N SER A 408 -38.86 15.66 -14.78
CA SER A 408 -40.26 15.25 -14.98
C SER A 408 -41.17 16.37 -14.50
N HIS A 409 -42.11 16.82 -15.36
CA HIS A 409 -43.09 17.87 -15.03
C HIS A 409 -42.47 19.13 -14.38
N GLY A 410 -41.29 19.54 -14.85
CA GLY A 410 -40.59 20.72 -14.32
C GLY A 410 -39.64 20.46 -13.15
N VAL A 411 -39.70 19.30 -12.49
CA VAL A 411 -38.94 18.96 -11.28
C VAL A 411 -37.91 17.85 -11.56
N TYR A 412 -36.78 17.85 -10.85
CA TYR A 412 -35.81 16.74 -10.92
C TYR A 412 -36.25 15.57 -10.04
N VAL A 413 -36.15 14.36 -10.58
CA VAL A 413 -36.57 13.12 -9.92
C VAL A 413 -35.52 12.02 -10.08
N ILE A 414 -35.51 11.08 -9.14
CA ILE A 414 -34.71 9.86 -9.15
C ILE A 414 -35.62 8.69 -9.55
N PRO A 415 -35.32 7.92 -10.61
CA PRO A 415 -36.12 6.76 -11.00
C PRO A 415 -35.90 5.57 -10.05
N MET A 416 -36.94 4.74 -9.88
CA MET A 416 -36.89 3.55 -9.01
C MET A 416 -35.92 2.45 -9.49
N ASN A 417 -35.50 2.47 -10.76
CA ASN A 417 -34.47 1.55 -11.25
C ASN A 417 -33.08 1.81 -10.63
N GLU A 418 -32.85 2.96 -9.98
CA GLU A 418 -31.63 3.22 -9.21
C GLU A 418 -31.65 2.54 -7.82
N ARG A 419 -32.77 1.93 -7.39
CA ARG A 419 -32.92 1.34 -6.05
C ARG A 419 -31.82 0.34 -5.69
N GLN A 420 -31.50 -0.60 -6.59
CA GLN A 420 -30.44 -1.58 -6.34
C GLN A 420 -29.08 -0.91 -6.09
N LYS A 421 -28.81 0.19 -6.80
CA LYS A 421 -27.58 0.97 -6.61
C LYS A 421 -27.60 1.76 -5.30
N VAL A 422 -28.76 2.30 -4.90
CA VAL A 422 -28.95 2.94 -3.59
C VAL A 422 -28.70 1.93 -2.47
N GLU A 423 -29.22 0.70 -2.57
CA GLU A 423 -28.98 -0.37 -1.58
C GLU A 423 -27.48 -0.71 -1.43
N VAL A 424 -26.76 -0.84 -2.55
CA VAL A 424 -25.30 -1.04 -2.54
C VAL A 424 -24.56 0.14 -1.91
N LEU A 425 -24.98 1.38 -2.21
CA LEU A 425 -24.39 2.59 -1.64
C LEU A 425 -24.68 2.69 -0.14
N CYS A 426 -25.88 2.37 0.32
CA CYS A 426 -26.22 2.33 1.75
C CYS A 426 -25.29 1.40 2.52
N GLY A 427 -25.05 0.17 2.02
CA GLY A 427 -24.09 -0.75 2.62
C GLY A 427 -22.66 -0.18 2.69
N ARG A 428 -22.22 0.53 1.65
CA ARG A 428 -20.87 1.16 1.59
C ARG A 428 -20.70 2.34 2.54
N TYR A 429 -21.78 3.04 2.85
CA TYR A 429 -21.83 4.19 3.75
C TYR A 429 -22.27 3.81 5.17
N GLY A 430 -22.53 2.53 5.46
CA GLY A 430 -22.97 2.08 6.78
C GLY A 430 -24.40 2.48 7.14
N VAL A 431 -25.22 2.82 6.14
CA VAL A 431 -26.62 3.17 6.32
C VAL A 431 -27.43 1.89 6.42
N ASN A 432 -27.99 1.62 7.60
CA ASN A 432 -28.86 0.47 7.82
C ASN A 432 -30.25 0.78 7.26
N ILE A 433 -30.60 0.15 6.14
CA ILE A 433 -31.96 0.17 5.62
C ILE A 433 -32.79 -0.80 6.47
N ILE A 434 -33.59 -0.28 7.40
CA ILE A 434 -34.57 -1.09 8.13
C ILE A 434 -35.64 -1.51 7.12
N THR A 435 -35.56 -2.75 6.65
CA THR A 435 -36.62 -3.38 5.87
C THR A 435 -37.57 -4.04 6.86
N ASP A 436 -38.54 -3.29 7.38
CA ASP A 436 -39.68 -3.90 8.07
C ASP A 436 -40.58 -4.58 7.03
N VAL A 437 -40.17 -5.77 6.60
CA VAL A 437 -41.05 -6.72 5.91
C VAL A 437 -40.79 -8.11 6.48
N SER A 438 -41.20 -8.33 7.72
CA SER A 438 -41.45 -9.67 8.25
C SER A 438 -42.89 -9.80 8.73
N ALA A 439 -43.68 -10.51 7.92
CA ALA A 439 -44.90 -11.24 8.27
C ALA A 439 -46.13 -10.44 8.72
N ALA A 440 -46.78 -9.77 7.77
CA ALA A 440 -48.23 -9.58 7.76
C ALA A 440 -48.87 -10.49 6.70
N GLU A 441 -48.61 -11.80 6.76
CA GLU A 441 -49.41 -12.81 6.07
C GLU A 441 -49.72 -13.93 7.06
N GLY A 442 -51.02 -14.19 7.28
CA GLY A 442 -51.46 -15.36 8.07
C GLY A 442 -52.63 -15.14 9.03
N GLY A 443 -53.54 -14.21 8.74
CA GLY A 443 -54.80 -14.07 9.46
C GLY A 443 -56.00 -14.52 8.62
N VAL A 444 -56.72 -15.52 9.14
CA VAL A 444 -58.11 -15.95 8.84
C VAL A 444 -58.28 -17.12 7.86
N GLY A 445 -58.70 -18.25 8.43
CA GLY A 445 -59.21 -19.42 7.70
C GLY A 445 -59.61 -20.59 8.59
N THR A 446 -60.58 -20.41 9.49
CA THR A 446 -61.25 -21.49 10.24
C THR A 446 -62.11 -22.36 9.32
N LYS A 447 -61.96 -23.70 9.45
CA LYS A 447 -62.89 -24.85 9.19
C LYS A 447 -62.03 -26.12 9.39
N GLY A 448 -62.31 -27.15 10.18
CA GLY A 448 -63.51 -27.65 10.84
C GLY A 448 -63.67 -29.16 10.50
N THR A 449 -63.42 -30.05 11.48
CA THR A 449 -63.82 -31.48 11.63
C THR A 449 -63.35 -32.50 10.57
N LEU A 450 -62.96 -33.75 10.86
CA LEU A 450 -63.12 -34.67 12.01
C LEU A 450 -61.76 -35.26 12.41
#